data_AF-A0A931EYE5-F1
#
_entry.id   AF-A0A931EYE5-F1
#
_cell.length_a   1.000
_cell.length_b   1.000
_cell.length_c   1.000
_cell.angle_alpha   90.00
_cell.angle_beta   90.00
_cell.angle_gamma   90.00
#
_symmetry.space_group_name_H-M   'P 1'
#
loop_
_entity.id
_entity.type
_entity.pdbx_description
1 polymer ?
#
loop_
_entity_poly.entity_id
_entity_poly.type
_entity_poly.pdbx_seq_one_letter_code
_entity_poly.pdbx_strand_id
1 'polypeptide(L)'
;MLSTALVLGCLGALTALGASVMIAFFGTPNGIGIPLRVFDLPVAGLAADGASIGDVTAEVVARPDGAAPLAGLLYLLMWFPGTATGLLALFAVVRALRRARSGDRALFSTVTAGHLHDLGWILIAGSLVSAVLGMVAEAVLASMLLAESHPFYLPPWGELSGGLVAGFAALGVSEIVRRGLLLLEEVEATI
;
A
#
# COMPACT_ATOMS: atom_id res chain seq x y z
N MET A 1 10.37 -0.66 -19.15
CA MET A 1 9.79 -1.59 -18.14
C MET A 1 9.57 -0.88 -16.81
N LEU A 2 10.57 -0.68 -15.94
CA LEU A 2 10.34 -0.04 -14.63
C LEU A 2 9.98 1.45 -14.69
N SER A 3 10.63 2.22 -15.58
CA SER A 3 10.28 3.64 -15.77
C SER A 3 8.90 3.83 -16.40
N THR A 4 8.51 2.94 -17.32
CA THR A 4 7.17 2.94 -17.92
C THR A 4 6.12 2.54 -16.89
N ALA A 5 6.42 1.56 -16.03
CA ALA A 5 5.54 1.19 -14.91
C ALA A 5 5.34 2.36 -13.93
N LEU A 6 6.41 3.12 -13.62
CA LEU A 6 6.30 4.31 -12.77
C LEU A 6 5.39 5.37 -13.40
N VAL A 7 5.57 5.67 -14.69
CA VAL A 7 4.73 6.65 -15.39
C VAL A 7 3.28 6.22 -15.41
N LEU A 8 3.00 4.95 -15.73
CA LEU A 8 1.65 4.40 -15.73
C LEU A 8 1.04 4.41 -14.32
N GLY A 9 1.82 4.08 -13.30
CA GLY A 9 1.39 4.15 -11.91
C GLY A 9 1.03 5.57 -11.47
N CYS A 10 1.87 6.56 -11.81
CA CYS A 10 1.58 7.97 -11.52
C CYS A 10 0.31 8.45 -12.26
N LEU A 11 0.17 8.11 -13.54
CA LEU A 11 -1.02 8.45 -14.32
C LEU A 11 -2.28 7.81 -13.71
N GLY A 12 -2.23 6.52 -13.38
CA GLY A 12 -3.32 5.81 -12.74
C GLY A 12 -3.72 6.43 -11.39
N ALA A 13 -2.74 6.75 -10.54
CA ALA A 13 -2.98 7.42 -9.26
C ALA A 13 -3.60 8.81 -9.43
N LEU A 14 -3.12 9.60 -10.40
CA LEU A 14 -3.70 10.91 -10.72
C LEU A 14 -5.12 10.81 -11.26
N THR A 15 -5.40 9.82 -12.11
CA THR A 15 -6.75 9.57 -12.60
C THR A 15 -7.69 9.12 -11.49
N ALA A 16 -7.24 8.26 -10.58
CA ALA A 16 -8.01 7.80 -9.44
C ALA A 16 -8.28 8.93 -8.43
N LEU A 17 -7.28 9.79 -8.19
CA LEU A 17 -7.40 10.99 -7.37
C LEU A 17 -8.42 11.96 -7.99
N GLY A 18 -8.27 12.27 -9.28
CA GLY A 18 -9.16 13.16 -10.02
C GLY A 18 -10.60 12.64 -10.01
N ALA A 19 -10.80 11.34 -10.25
CA ALA A 19 -12.12 10.71 -10.16
C ALA A 19 -12.71 10.81 -8.75
N SER A 20 -11.92 10.49 -7.71
CA SER A 20 -12.38 10.55 -6.32
C SER A 20 -12.78 11.96 -5.92
N VAL A 21 -11.99 12.98 -6.29
CA VAL A 21 -12.30 14.40 -6.04
C VAL A 21 -13.54 14.83 -6.82
N MET A 22 -13.63 14.50 -8.11
CA MET A 22 -14.77 14.86 -8.94
C MET A 22 -16.08 14.32 -8.35
N ILE A 23 -16.09 13.04 -7.97
CA ILE A 23 -17.30 12.41 -7.45
C ILE A 23 -17.60 12.91 -6.02
N ALA A 24 -16.60 13.13 -5.17
CA ALA A 24 -16.79 13.60 -3.79
C ALA A 24 -17.39 15.01 -3.70
N PHE A 25 -16.95 15.93 -4.57
CA PHE A 25 -17.29 17.35 -4.49
C PHE A 25 -18.39 17.78 -5.46
N PHE A 26 -18.48 17.17 -6.64
CA PHE A 26 -19.47 17.54 -7.65
C PHE A 26 -20.64 16.54 -7.74
N GLY A 27 -20.50 15.36 -7.12
CA GLY A 27 -21.47 14.29 -7.20
C GLY A 27 -21.53 13.64 -8.59
N THR A 28 -22.03 12.41 -8.65
CA THR A 28 -22.42 11.76 -9.90
C THR A 28 -23.74 11.02 -9.69
N PRO A 29 -24.49 10.67 -10.76
CA PRO A 29 -25.75 9.94 -10.63
C PRO A 29 -25.63 8.60 -9.90
N ASN A 30 -24.41 8.04 -9.86
CA ASN A 30 -24.12 6.75 -9.24
C ASN A 30 -23.26 6.88 -7.96
N GLY A 31 -22.97 8.10 -7.48
CA GLY A 31 -22.13 8.34 -6.30
C GLY A 31 -20.70 7.79 -6.41
N ILE A 32 -19.94 7.82 -5.31
CA ILE A 32 -18.66 7.09 -5.19
C ILE A 32 -18.99 5.64 -4.87
N GLY A 33 -18.56 4.69 -5.70
CA GLY A 33 -18.56 3.29 -5.29
C GLY A 33 -17.44 3.06 -4.28
N ILE A 34 -17.76 3.07 -3.00
CA ILE A 34 -16.82 2.82 -1.91
C ILE A 34 -16.93 1.34 -1.54
N PRO A 35 -15.93 0.50 -1.86
CA PRO A 35 -15.92 -0.88 -1.39
C PRO A 35 -15.73 -0.88 0.13
N LEU A 36 -16.66 -1.51 0.83
CA LEU A 36 -16.63 -1.71 2.27
C LEU A 36 -16.79 -3.19 2.55
N ARG A 37 -16.02 -3.70 3.53
CA ARG A 37 -16.18 -5.08 3.98
C ARG A 37 -17.26 -5.15 5.05
N VAL A 38 -18.25 -5.99 4.82
CA VAL A 38 -19.30 -6.33 5.78
C VAL A 38 -19.00 -7.72 6.32
N PHE A 39 -18.96 -7.82 7.64
CA PHE A 39 -18.65 -9.04 8.39
C PHE A 39 -19.95 -9.59 9.00
N ASP A 40 -19.92 -10.87 9.40
CA ASP A 40 -21.02 -11.54 10.11
C ASP A 40 -22.34 -11.58 9.34
N LEU A 41 -22.26 -11.81 8.03
CA LEU A 41 -23.47 -11.97 7.21
C LEU A 41 -24.27 -13.20 7.65
N PRO A 42 -25.60 -13.08 7.79
CA PRO A 42 -26.45 -14.21 8.15
C PRO A 42 -26.42 -15.26 7.05
N VAL A 43 -25.79 -16.40 7.34
CA VAL A 43 -25.63 -17.55 6.42
C VAL A 43 -26.51 -18.74 6.78
N ALA A 44 -27.63 -18.47 7.47
CA ALA A 44 -28.61 -19.49 7.83
C ALA A 44 -29.08 -20.25 6.57
N GLY A 45 -28.86 -21.57 6.54
CA GLY A 45 -29.30 -22.45 5.47
C GLY A 45 -28.36 -22.60 4.26
N LEU A 46 -27.17 -21.98 4.28
CA LEU A 46 -26.16 -22.12 3.21
C LEU A 46 -25.12 -23.22 3.47
N ALA A 47 -25.02 -23.70 4.71
CA ALA A 47 -24.10 -24.78 5.05
C ALA A 47 -24.68 -26.13 4.60
N ALA A 48 -23.89 -26.94 3.89
CA ALA A 48 -24.23 -28.32 3.62
C ALA A 48 -24.25 -29.14 4.92
N ASP A 49 -24.99 -30.27 4.95
CA ASP A 49 -25.06 -31.14 6.11
C ASP A 49 -23.65 -31.55 6.60
N GLY A 50 -23.36 -31.25 7.86
CA GLY A 50 -22.07 -31.52 8.51
C GLY A 50 -21.00 -30.42 8.34
N ALA A 51 -21.27 -29.37 7.56
CA ALA A 51 -20.42 -28.19 7.49
C ALA A 51 -20.91 -27.09 8.44
N SER A 52 -19.97 -26.35 9.04
CA SER A 52 -20.28 -25.09 9.72
C SER A 52 -19.59 -23.95 8.96
N ILE A 53 -20.32 -22.88 8.73
CA ILE A 53 -19.76 -21.65 8.19
C ILE A 53 -19.44 -20.77 9.40
N GLY A 54 -18.15 -20.52 9.63
CA GLY A 54 -17.67 -19.73 10.77
C GLY A 54 -17.92 -18.24 10.55
N ASP A 55 -17.09 -17.62 9.71
CA ASP A 55 -17.21 -16.20 9.37
C ASP A 55 -17.48 -16.04 7.86
N VAL A 56 -18.45 -15.19 7.52
CA VAL A 56 -18.69 -14.77 6.14
C VAL A 56 -18.45 -13.28 6.03
N THR A 57 -17.57 -12.95 5.08
CA THR A 57 -17.26 -11.58 4.70
C THR A 57 -17.79 -11.35 3.30
N ALA A 58 -18.41 -10.20 3.07
CA ALA A 58 -18.71 -9.74 1.73
C ALA A 58 -18.16 -8.34 1.53
N GLU A 59 -17.79 -8.06 0.28
CA GLU A 59 -17.49 -6.71 -0.16
C GLU A 59 -18.78 -6.08 -0.70
N VAL A 60 -19.20 -4.99 -0.09
CA VAL A 60 -20.37 -4.21 -0.49
C VAL A 60 -19.89 -2.87 -1.02
N VAL A 61 -20.38 -2.49 -2.20
CA VAL A 61 -20.09 -1.18 -2.77
C VAL A 61 -21.15 -0.20 -2.27
N ALA A 62 -20.81 0.58 -1.24
CA ALA A 62 -21.65 1.66 -0.75
C ALA A 62 -21.58 2.85 -1.70
N ARG A 63 -22.73 3.46 -1.99
CA ARG A 63 -22.85 4.66 -2.84
C ARG A 63 -23.59 5.74 -2.07
N PRO A 64 -22.91 6.78 -1.58
CA PRO A 64 -23.58 7.89 -0.95
C PRO A 64 -24.36 8.70 -2.01
N ASP A 65 -25.58 9.10 -1.64
CA ASP A 65 -26.43 9.94 -2.49
C ASP A 65 -25.91 11.39 -2.50
N GLY A 66 -25.67 11.93 -3.70
CA GLY A 66 -25.25 13.33 -3.87
C GLY A 66 -23.77 13.59 -3.54
N ALA A 67 -23.46 14.86 -3.22
CA ALA A 67 -22.09 15.27 -2.87
C ALA A 67 -21.75 14.88 -1.43
N ALA A 68 -20.79 13.99 -1.25
CA ALA A 68 -20.37 13.46 0.05
C ALA A 68 -18.86 13.68 0.26
N PRO A 69 -18.42 14.92 0.58
CA PRO A 69 -17.01 15.29 0.63
C PRO A 69 -16.25 14.53 1.72
N LEU A 70 -16.87 14.30 2.88
CA LEU A 70 -16.27 13.54 3.98
C LEU A 70 -16.06 12.07 3.60
N ALA A 71 -17.06 11.44 2.98
CA ALA A 71 -16.93 10.06 2.50
C ALA A 71 -15.83 9.94 1.43
N GLY A 72 -15.74 10.92 0.53
CA GLY A 72 -14.65 11.00 -0.44
C GLY A 72 -13.26 11.17 0.16
N LEU A 73 -13.12 12.00 1.20
CA LEU A 73 -11.85 12.19 1.92
C LEU A 73 -11.41 10.92 2.67
N LEU A 74 -12.36 10.24 3.33
CA LEU A 74 -12.08 8.97 3.99
C LEU A 74 -11.73 7.88 2.96
N TYR A 75 -12.43 7.86 1.83
CA TYR A 75 -12.11 6.92 0.76
C TYR A 75 -10.71 7.18 0.20
N LEU A 76 -10.31 8.45 0.01
CA LEU A 76 -8.94 8.81 -0.34
C LEU A 76 -7.93 8.31 0.70
N LEU A 77 -8.23 8.47 1.99
CA LEU A 77 -7.37 8.02 3.07
C LEU A 77 -7.18 6.49 3.08
N MET A 78 -8.15 5.74 2.54
CA MET A 78 -8.11 4.28 2.46
C MET A 78 -7.05 3.74 1.49
N TRP A 79 -6.84 4.39 0.33
CA TRP A 79 -5.95 3.86 -0.72
C TRP A 79 -4.75 4.76 -1.06
N PHE A 80 -4.85 6.07 -0.82
CA PHE A 80 -3.83 7.03 -1.25
C PHE A 80 -2.48 6.83 -0.55
N PRO A 81 -2.40 6.63 0.79
CA PRO A 81 -1.12 6.44 1.48
C PRO A 81 -0.32 5.24 0.97
N GLY A 82 -1.00 4.11 0.72
CA GLY A 82 -0.37 2.89 0.20
C GLY A 82 0.11 3.10 -1.24
N THR A 83 -0.71 3.74 -2.07
CA THR A 83 -0.33 4.07 -3.45
C THR A 83 0.87 5.02 -3.51
N ALA A 84 0.89 6.05 -2.67
CA ALA A 84 2.00 6.98 -2.57
C ALA A 84 3.30 6.26 -2.12
N THR A 85 3.20 5.39 -1.12
CA THR A 85 4.33 4.57 -0.65
C THR A 85 4.88 3.68 -1.76
N GLY A 86 4.01 2.98 -2.49
CA GLY A 86 4.39 2.14 -3.62
C GLY A 86 5.07 2.91 -4.76
N LEU A 87 4.54 4.09 -5.10
CA LEU A 87 5.14 4.96 -6.13
C LEU A 87 6.50 5.51 -5.70
N LEU A 88 6.67 5.90 -4.43
CA LEU A 88 7.95 6.35 -3.88
C LEU A 88 8.99 5.22 -3.91
N ALA A 89 8.60 4.01 -3.51
CA ALA A 89 9.47 2.84 -3.58
C ALA A 89 9.87 2.52 -5.02
N LEU A 90 8.92 2.52 -5.96
CA LEU A 90 9.18 2.28 -7.38
C LEU A 90 10.10 3.37 -7.97
N PHE A 91 9.88 4.63 -7.62
CA PHE A 91 10.75 5.74 -8.03
C PHE A 91 12.18 5.55 -7.50
N ALA A 92 12.33 5.17 -6.23
CA ALA A 92 13.63 4.91 -5.62
C ALA A 92 14.36 3.74 -6.33
N VAL A 93 13.66 2.66 -6.65
CA VAL A 93 14.21 1.54 -7.44
C VAL A 93 14.64 1.98 -8.84
N VAL A 94 13.79 2.73 -9.56
CA VAL A 94 14.12 3.27 -10.89
C VAL A 94 15.37 4.14 -10.83
N ARG A 95 15.48 5.00 -9.81
CA ARG A 95 16.64 5.87 -9.59
C ARG A 95 17.90 5.07 -9.29
N ALA A 96 17.82 4.06 -8.43
CA ALA A 96 18.94 3.19 -8.08
C ALA A 96 19.45 2.42 -9.32
N LEU A 97 18.56 1.83 -10.11
CA LEU A 97 18.92 1.10 -11.32
C LEU A 97 19.49 1.99 -12.44
N ARG A 98 19.03 3.25 -12.54
CA ARG A 98 19.63 4.22 -13.46
C ARG A 98 21.06 4.55 -13.07
N ARG A 99 21.35 4.69 -11.78
CA ARG A 99 22.73 4.88 -11.28
C ARG A 99 23.59 3.64 -11.51
N ALA A 100 23.05 2.45 -11.26
CA ALA A 100 23.74 1.19 -11.53
C ALA A 100 24.19 1.06 -13.00
N ARG A 101 23.35 1.52 -13.93
CA ARG A 101 23.66 1.51 -15.37
C ARG A 101 24.83 2.41 -15.77
N SER A 102 25.28 3.32 -14.87
CA SER A 102 26.47 4.16 -15.07
C SER A 102 27.78 3.53 -14.58
N GLY A 103 27.74 2.32 -13.99
CA GLY A 103 28.92 1.51 -13.67
C GLY A 103 28.75 0.60 -12.45
N ASP A 104 29.34 -0.60 -12.47
CA ASP A 104 29.19 -1.64 -11.43
C ASP A 104 29.72 -1.21 -10.05
N ARG A 105 30.74 -0.34 -9.99
CA ARG A 105 31.21 0.26 -8.72
C ARG A 105 30.15 1.10 -8.01
N ALA A 106 29.14 1.61 -8.72
CA ALA A 106 28.06 2.37 -8.11
C ALA A 106 27.08 1.48 -7.33
N LEU A 107 26.91 0.21 -7.74
CA LEU A 107 25.99 -0.75 -7.10
C LEU A 107 26.50 -1.19 -5.72
N PHE A 108 27.80 -1.45 -5.60
CA PHE A 108 28.45 -1.80 -4.34
C PHE A 108 29.13 -0.56 -3.78
N SER A 109 28.32 0.35 -3.26
CA SER A 109 28.80 1.57 -2.61
C SER A 109 28.01 1.85 -1.33
N THR A 110 28.62 2.56 -0.39
CA THR A 110 27.98 3.02 0.85
C THR A 110 26.71 3.82 0.57
N VAL A 111 26.73 4.56 -0.54
CA VAL A 111 25.59 5.32 -1.06
C VAL A 111 24.43 4.40 -1.43
N THR A 112 24.67 3.26 -2.09
CA THR A 112 23.61 2.32 -2.48
C THR A 112 23.05 1.56 -1.28
N ALA A 113 23.90 1.17 -0.32
CA ALA A 113 23.45 0.61 0.95
C ALA A 113 22.53 1.58 1.70
N GLY A 114 22.92 2.86 1.81
CA GLY A 114 22.07 3.89 2.42
C GLY A 114 20.69 4.01 1.75
N HIS A 115 20.65 4.07 0.42
CA HIS A 115 19.36 4.14 -0.29
C HIS A 115 18.48 2.89 -0.09
N LEU A 116 19.07 1.70 -0.02
CA LEU A 116 18.33 0.46 0.25
C LEU A 116 17.81 0.42 1.69
N HIS A 117 18.58 0.95 2.64
CA HIS A 117 18.16 1.10 4.02
C HIS A 117 16.94 2.02 4.14
N ASP A 118 17.03 3.21 3.54
CA ASP A 118 15.95 4.19 3.54
C ASP A 118 14.71 3.64 2.83
N LEU A 119 14.89 2.95 1.70
CA LEU A 119 13.81 2.30 0.96
C LEU A 119 13.12 1.23 1.80
N GLY A 120 13.90 0.42 2.52
CA GLY A 120 13.37 -0.60 3.42
C GLY A 120 12.48 0.00 4.50
N TRP A 121 12.92 1.09 5.13
CA TRP A 121 12.13 1.81 6.13
C TRP A 121 10.90 2.50 5.55
N ILE A 122 11.01 3.13 4.38
CA ILE A 122 9.87 3.75 3.69
C ILE A 122 8.78 2.69 3.43
N LEU A 123 9.17 1.50 2.97
CA LEU A 123 8.22 0.42 2.73
C LEU A 123 7.59 -0.10 4.03
N ILE A 124 8.38 -0.35 5.07
CA ILE A 124 7.85 -0.85 6.35
C ILE A 124 6.93 0.18 6.99
N ALA A 125 7.43 1.40 7.21
CA ALA A 125 6.69 2.46 7.88
C ALA A 125 5.48 2.89 7.04
N GLY A 126 5.65 3.06 5.74
CA GLY A 126 4.56 3.44 4.83
C GLY A 126 3.45 2.39 4.77
N SER A 127 3.80 1.10 4.77
CA SER A 127 2.80 0.02 4.79
C SER A 127 2.06 -0.05 6.12
N LEU A 128 2.76 0.11 7.25
CA LEU A 128 2.16 0.18 8.58
C LEU A 128 1.22 1.37 8.72
N VAL A 129 1.67 2.57 8.34
CA VAL A 129 0.86 3.79 8.41
C VAL A 129 -0.35 3.68 7.48
N SER A 130 -0.16 3.20 6.25
CA SER A 130 -1.27 2.99 5.30
C SER A 130 -2.29 1.99 5.83
N ALA A 131 -1.83 0.90 6.46
CA ALA A 131 -2.71 -0.10 7.05
C ALA A 131 -3.56 0.47 8.19
N VAL A 132 -2.94 1.24 9.09
CA VAL A 132 -3.64 1.88 10.21
C VAL A 132 -4.63 2.93 9.71
N LEU A 133 -4.20 3.80 8.79
CA LEU A 133 -5.07 4.83 8.22
C LEU A 133 -6.24 4.22 7.43
N GLY A 134 -5.98 3.17 6.66
CA GLY A 134 -7.01 2.44 5.93
C GLY A 134 -8.03 1.78 6.85
N MET A 135 -7.56 1.10 7.91
CA MET A 135 -8.43 0.49 8.93
C MET A 135 -9.34 1.53 9.59
N VAL A 136 -8.78 2.68 9.99
CA VAL A 136 -9.55 3.74 10.63
C VAL A 136 -10.54 4.37 9.65
N ALA A 137 -10.10 4.65 8.42
CA ALA A 137 -10.95 5.24 7.39
C ALA A 137 -12.12 4.33 7.02
N GLU A 138 -11.87 3.03 6.84
CA GLU A 138 -12.88 2.02 6.52
C GLU A 138 -13.88 1.86 7.68
N ALA A 139 -13.42 1.80 8.93
CA ALA A 139 -14.31 1.71 10.09
C ALA A 139 -15.24 2.94 10.20
N VAL A 140 -14.69 4.15 10.00
CA VAL A 140 -15.48 5.38 10.01
C VAL A 140 -16.47 5.39 8.84
N LEU A 141 -16.03 5.06 7.62
CA LEU A 141 -16.91 4.97 6.44
C LEU A 141 -18.04 3.96 6.64
N ALA A 142 -17.73 2.78 7.17
CA ALA A 142 -18.70 1.73 7.42
C ALA A 142 -19.72 2.19 8.45
N SER A 143 -19.29 2.84 9.54
CA SER A 143 -20.21 3.40 10.54
C SER A 143 -21.12 4.51 9.97
N MET A 144 -20.60 5.32 9.04
CA MET A 144 -21.35 6.41 8.42
C MET A 144 -22.36 5.92 7.37
N LEU A 145 -22.00 4.90 6.58
CA LEU A 145 -22.75 4.49 5.40
C LEU A 145 -23.65 3.27 5.65
N LEU A 146 -23.29 2.39 6.59
CA LEU A 146 -24.04 1.18 6.90
C LEU A 146 -24.88 1.31 8.19
N ALA A 147 -24.73 2.42 8.94
CA ALA A 147 -25.45 2.70 10.18
C ALA A 147 -25.30 1.62 11.28
N GLU A 148 -24.30 0.75 11.16
CA GLU A 148 -23.91 -0.26 12.15
C GLU A 148 -22.54 0.07 12.74
N SER A 149 -22.36 -0.18 14.03
CA SER A 149 -21.06 -0.04 14.69
C SER A 149 -20.14 -1.19 14.26
N HIS A 150 -19.33 -0.98 13.22
CA HIS A 150 -18.36 -1.97 12.80
C HIS A 150 -17.07 -1.89 13.63
N PRO A 151 -16.58 -3.01 14.19
CA PRO A 151 -15.30 -3.03 14.88
C PRO A 151 -14.14 -2.84 13.90
N PHE A 152 -12.98 -2.47 14.43
CA PHE A 152 -11.75 -2.32 13.64
C PHE A 152 -11.26 -3.69 13.17
N TYR A 153 -11.42 -3.98 11.88
CA TYR A 153 -10.89 -5.19 11.27
C TYR A 153 -9.52 -4.95 10.66
N LEU A 154 -8.64 -5.95 10.82
CA LEU A 154 -7.32 -5.93 10.18
C LEU A 154 -7.47 -5.82 8.64
N PRO A 155 -6.68 -4.96 7.98
CA PRO A 155 -6.63 -4.91 6.53
C PRO A 155 -6.22 -6.28 5.97
N PRO A 156 -6.58 -6.58 4.71
CA PRO A 156 -6.22 -7.85 4.09
C PRO A 156 -4.72 -8.07 4.20
N TRP A 157 -4.31 -9.20 4.79
CA TRP A 157 -2.89 -9.50 5.04
C TRP A 157 -2.01 -9.39 3.80
N GLY A 158 -2.58 -9.55 2.60
CA GLY A 158 -1.85 -9.46 1.33
C GLY A 158 -1.14 -8.13 1.11
N GLU A 159 -1.79 -6.99 1.33
CA GLU A 159 -1.21 -5.67 1.05
C GLU A 159 -0.14 -5.29 2.08
N LEU A 160 -0.43 -5.56 3.35
CA LEU A 160 0.48 -5.29 4.47
C LEU A 160 1.71 -6.20 4.39
N SER A 161 1.53 -7.50 4.13
CA SER A 161 2.64 -8.45 4.05
C SER A 161 3.55 -8.18 2.86
N GLY A 162 3.02 -7.79 1.70
CA GLY A 162 3.82 -7.46 0.52
C GLY A 162 4.80 -6.33 0.79
N GLY A 163 4.33 -5.24 1.40
CA GLY A 163 5.15 -4.10 1.76
C GLY A 163 6.19 -4.40 2.84
N LEU A 164 5.81 -5.15 3.89
CA LEU A 164 6.75 -5.59 4.93
C LEU A 164 7.84 -6.50 4.38
N VAL A 165 7.48 -7.52 3.61
CA VAL A 165 8.43 -8.48 3.01
C VAL A 165 9.41 -7.74 2.09
N ALA A 166 8.91 -6.86 1.22
CA ALA A 166 9.76 -6.07 0.35
C ALA A 166 10.68 -5.13 1.16
N GLY A 167 10.19 -4.53 2.24
CA GLY A 167 10.98 -3.69 3.13
C GLY A 167 12.10 -4.44 3.84
N PHE A 168 11.79 -5.60 4.44
CA PHE A 168 12.80 -6.47 5.06
C PHE A 168 13.81 -6.99 4.05
N ALA A 169 13.38 -7.34 2.83
CA ALA A 169 14.30 -7.73 1.77
C ALA A 169 15.28 -6.59 1.43
N ALA A 170 14.80 -5.35 1.30
CA ALA A 170 15.65 -4.20 1.04
C ALA A 170 16.65 -3.92 2.18
N LEU A 171 16.22 -4.01 3.44
CA LEU A 171 17.10 -3.90 4.60
C LEU A 171 18.16 -5.02 4.62
N GLY A 172 17.77 -6.25 4.29
CA GLY A 172 18.68 -7.39 4.19
C GLY A 172 19.76 -7.17 3.13
N VAL A 173 19.38 -6.72 1.93
CA VAL A 173 20.34 -6.40 0.86
C VAL A 173 21.26 -5.24 1.27
N SER A 174 20.71 -4.19 1.92
CA SER A 174 21.53 -3.09 2.46
C SER A 174 22.61 -3.59 3.40
N GLU A 175 22.28 -4.49 4.32
CA GLU A 175 23.23 -5.04 5.29
C GLU A 175 24.30 -5.91 4.63
N ILE A 176 23.92 -6.72 3.65
CA ILE A 176 24.86 -7.53 2.85
C ILE A 176 25.86 -6.63 2.13
N VAL A 177 25.39 -5.57 1.46
CA VAL A 177 26.28 -4.61 0.76
C VAL A 177 27.20 -3.90 1.73
N ARG A 178 26.68 -3.46 2.90
CA ARG A 178 27.49 -2.79 3.92
C ARG A 178 28.63 -3.69 4.43
N ARG A 179 28.32 -4.96 4.74
CA ARG A 179 29.33 -5.93 5.19
C ARG A 179 30.33 -6.27 4.10
N GLY A 180 29.87 -6.41 2.86
CA GLY A 180 30.74 -6.64 1.71
C GLY A 180 31.75 -5.53 1.49
N LEU A 181 31.36 -4.27 1.72
CA LEU A 181 32.27 -3.11 1.61
C LEU A 181 33.34 -3.11 2.69
N LEU A 182 32.96 -3.40 3.94
CA LEU A 182 33.92 -3.50 5.05
C LEU A 182 34.97 -4.58 4.81
N LEU A 183 34.55 -5.75 4.31
CA LEU A 183 35.48 -6.83 3.95
C LEU A 183 36.43 -6.43 2.81
N LEU A 184 35.95 -5.63 1.86
CA LEU A 184 36.76 -5.16 0.74
C LEU A 184 37.81 -4.14 1.20
N GLU A 185 37.43 -3.23 2.10
CA GLU A 185 38.36 -2.29 2.74
C GLU A 185 39.43 -3.01 3.57
N GLU A 186 39.06 -4.07 4.32
CA GLU A 186 40.02 -4.87 5.08
C GLU A 186 41.06 -5.57 4.19
N VAL A 187 40.63 -6.11 3.04
CA VAL A 187 41.52 -6.77 2.07
C VAL A 187 42.43 -5.76 1.36
N GLU A 188 41.93 -4.59 0.99
CA GLU A 188 42.74 -3.54 0.37
C GLU A 188 43.76 -2.94 1.34
N ALA A 189 43.47 -2.90 2.64
CA ALA A 189 44.39 -2.40 3.66
C ALA A 189 45.52 -3.38 4.04
N THR A 190 45.46 -4.64 3.59
CA THR A 190 46.48 -5.67 3.88
C THR A 190 47.51 -5.87 2.76
N ILE A 191 47.37 -5.17 1.63
CA ILE A 191 48.28 -5.19 0.47
C ILE A 191 49.16 -3.93 0.49
#